data_AF-A0A7S1F5T2-F1
#
_entry.id   AF-A0A7S1F5T2-F1
#
_cell.length_a   1.000
_cell.length_b   1.000
_cell.length_c   1.000
_cell.angle_alpha   90.00
_cell.angle_beta   90.00
_cell.angle_gamma   90.00
#
_symmetry.space_group_name_H-M   'P 1'
#
loop_
_entity.id
_entity.type
_entity.pdbx_description
1 polymer ?
#
loop_
_entity_poly.entity_id
_entity_poly.type
_entity_poly.pdbx_seq_one_letter_code
_entity_poly.pdbx_strand_id
1 'polypeptide(L)'
;MRMLPSATPWHRSARAFPTVWLTGMSPALAPAMSRKLSDRSHGCRHRLGCCGVTADALRRSFATDQQSGEARKRFVNHLPQWAKDEERPSTVLKVAGGALLLPLIYGSFAVHALAGDGQEGEGQAEYSRDVLSYTIHYAGGLLSFNAALHWGMQLAEFGVPRQSEYMALYYLSRYSAPVVFVFFGWLGSVMSSSVPEDACMFLITGYVGMMSCDFVATIVSVAPVWWFKWKAGFCACAIASLLLLMFSERNVYLGQTPMLRM
;
A
#
# COMPACT_ATOMS: atom_id res chain seq x y z
N MET A 1 31.84 -31.31 -49.31
CA MET A 1 32.93 -31.99 -48.58
C MET A 1 33.72 -30.94 -47.79
N ARG A 2 33.28 -30.67 -46.55
CA ARG A 2 34.09 -30.14 -45.44
C ARG A 2 33.33 -30.55 -44.18
N MET A 3 34.09 -31.16 -43.27
CA MET A 3 33.62 -31.93 -42.13
C MET A 3 33.20 -31.05 -40.93
N LEU A 4 32.31 -31.65 -40.14
CA LEU A 4 31.83 -31.42 -38.75
C LEU A 4 32.94 -31.02 -37.74
N PRO A 5 32.68 -30.75 -36.42
CA PRO A 5 31.51 -31.01 -35.55
C PRO A 5 31.16 -29.78 -34.63
N SER A 6 30.17 -29.74 -33.74
CA SER A 6 29.88 -30.64 -32.63
C SER A 6 28.61 -30.19 -31.92
N ALA A 7 27.69 -31.14 -31.73
CA ALA A 7 26.68 -31.06 -30.68
C ALA A 7 27.34 -31.48 -29.37
N THR A 8 27.02 -30.79 -28.28
CA THR A 8 27.07 -31.41 -26.95
C THR A 8 25.89 -31.01 -26.06
N PRO A 9 25.44 -31.93 -25.20
CA PRO A 9 24.17 -31.86 -24.47
C PRO A 9 24.38 -31.52 -22.99
N TRP A 10 23.47 -30.75 -22.39
CA TRP A 10 23.39 -30.63 -20.93
C TRP A 10 21.91 -30.61 -20.54
N HIS A 11 21.35 -31.79 -20.23
CA HIS A 11 21.25 -32.38 -18.89
C HIS A 11 20.11 -31.81 -18.05
N ARG A 12 19.10 -32.69 -17.89
CA ARG A 12 18.09 -32.70 -16.84
C ARG A 12 18.71 -32.37 -15.48
N SER A 13 18.05 -31.49 -14.74
CA SER A 13 18.02 -31.60 -13.28
C SER A 13 16.65 -31.13 -12.79
N ALA A 14 15.70 -32.07 -12.85
CA ALA A 14 14.57 -32.07 -11.93
C ALA A 14 15.15 -32.23 -10.53
N ARG A 15 15.02 -31.21 -9.69
CA ARG A 15 15.19 -31.36 -8.25
C ARG A 15 13.83 -31.25 -7.59
N ALA A 16 13.45 -32.41 -7.08
CA ALA A 16 12.46 -32.66 -6.05
C ALA A 16 12.33 -31.49 -5.06
N PHE A 17 11.11 -30.98 -4.94
CA PHE A 17 10.67 -30.31 -3.73
C PHE A 17 10.53 -31.37 -2.62
N PRO A 18 11.15 -31.18 -1.44
CA PRO A 18 10.89 -32.06 -0.32
C PRO A 18 9.50 -31.74 0.24
N THR A 19 8.55 -32.61 -0.09
CA THR A 19 7.37 -32.90 0.72
C THR A 19 7.87 -33.52 2.02
N VAL A 20 7.68 -32.86 3.17
CA VAL A 20 7.52 -33.41 4.53
C VAL A 20 7.58 -32.22 5.49
N TRP A 21 6.46 -31.91 6.15
CA TRP A 21 6.31 -31.48 7.56
C TRP A 21 4.79 -31.42 7.79
N LEU A 22 4.18 -32.56 8.17
CA LEU A 22 3.74 -32.91 9.53
C LEU A 22 2.57 -32.00 9.99
N THR A 23 1.32 -32.38 9.74
CA THR A 23 0.46 -33.17 10.68
C THR A 23 0.91 -33.08 12.13
N GLY A 24 0.18 -32.31 12.94
CA GLY A 24 0.40 -32.23 14.37
C GLY A 24 -0.41 -31.14 15.08
N MET A 25 -1.73 -31.12 14.92
CA MET A 25 -2.59 -30.41 15.87
C MET A 25 -3.66 -31.37 16.38
N SER A 26 -3.35 -32.00 17.51
CA SER A 26 -4.33 -32.69 18.34
C SER A 26 -5.08 -31.64 19.18
N PRO A 27 -6.40 -31.77 19.37
CA PRO A 27 -7.23 -30.81 20.08
C PRO A 27 -7.13 -31.08 21.59
N ALA A 28 -6.54 -30.16 22.34
CA ALA A 28 -6.62 -30.19 23.79
C ALA A 28 -6.54 -28.76 24.32
N LEU A 29 -7.40 -28.44 25.29
CA LEU A 29 -7.53 -27.19 26.08
C LEU A 29 -8.67 -26.23 25.70
N ALA A 30 -9.89 -26.75 25.70
CA ALA A 30 -10.87 -26.31 26.71
C ALA A 30 -10.85 -27.38 27.84
N PRO A 31 -11.22 -27.12 29.12
CA PRO A 31 -12.21 -26.13 29.57
C PRO A 31 -11.87 -25.43 30.92
N ALA A 32 -12.89 -24.74 31.44
CA ALA A 32 -13.17 -24.47 32.86
C ALA A 32 -12.70 -23.13 33.45
N MET A 33 -13.63 -22.17 33.47
CA MET A 33 -14.06 -21.62 34.76
C MET A 33 -15.49 -21.07 34.69
N SER A 34 -16.42 -21.99 34.94
CA SER A 34 -17.72 -21.69 35.53
C SER A 34 -17.53 -21.42 37.03
N ARG A 35 -18.42 -20.62 37.61
CA ARG A 35 -18.60 -20.25 39.04
C ARG A 35 -17.83 -19.03 39.55
N LYS A 36 -18.52 -17.88 39.51
CA LYS A 36 -18.82 -17.07 40.71
C LYS A 36 -19.85 -16.00 40.34
N LEU A 37 -21.12 -16.41 40.20
CA LEU A 37 -22.27 -15.52 40.35
C LEU A 37 -22.95 -15.94 41.65
N SER A 38 -22.53 -15.32 42.75
CA SER A 38 -23.19 -15.39 44.04
C SER A 38 -22.87 -14.08 44.76
N ASP A 39 -23.95 -13.42 45.16
CA ASP A 39 -24.04 -12.39 46.17
C ASP A 39 -23.22 -11.10 46.00
N ARG A 40 -23.95 -10.03 45.63
CA ARG A 40 -24.31 -9.01 46.62
C ARG A 40 -25.30 -8.00 46.05
N SER A 41 -26.58 -8.24 46.33
CA SER A 41 -27.51 -7.16 46.63
C SER A 41 -27.09 -6.53 47.95
N HIS A 42 -26.83 -5.21 47.99
CA HIS A 42 -27.15 -4.33 49.12
C HIS A 42 -26.77 -2.89 48.79
N GLY A 43 -27.70 -1.97 49.03
CA GLY A 43 -27.34 -0.63 49.49
C GLY A 43 -27.45 0.50 48.47
N CYS A 44 -28.67 0.80 48.05
CA CYS A 44 -29.01 2.16 47.64
C CYS A 44 -28.91 3.06 48.88
N ARG A 45 -27.82 3.81 49.02
CA ARG A 45 -27.70 4.93 49.97
C ARG A 45 -27.42 6.20 49.18
N HIS A 46 -28.43 7.07 49.16
CA HIS A 46 -28.25 8.50 48.94
C HIS A 46 -27.23 9.04 49.95
N ARG A 47 -26.12 9.59 49.46
CA ARG A 47 -25.34 10.61 50.18
C ARG A 47 -25.01 11.74 49.21
N LEU A 48 -25.67 12.86 49.46
CA LEU A 48 -25.18 14.19 49.13
C LEU A 48 -23.79 14.37 49.75
N GLY A 49 -22.81 14.74 48.92
CA GLY A 49 -21.42 14.97 49.33
C GLY A 49 -20.65 15.63 48.19
N CYS A 50 -20.63 16.97 48.23
CA CYS A 50 -19.93 17.84 47.29
C CYS A 50 -18.40 17.66 47.32
N CYS A 51 -17.78 17.98 46.17
CA CYS A 51 -16.41 18.53 46.03
C CYS A 51 -15.17 17.63 46.26
N GLY A 52 -15.25 16.31 46.06
CA GLY A 52 -14.03 15.45 46.02
C GLY A 52 -13.79 14.70 44.70
N VAL A 53 -14.81 14.59 43.85
CA VAL A 53 -14.82 13.62 42.72
C VAL A 53 -14.06 14.12 41.49
N THR A 54 -13.84 15.44 41.36
CA THR A 54 -13.15 16.03 40.20
C THR A 54 -11.64 15.80 40.24
N ALA A 55 -11.01 15.82 41.42
CA ALA A 55 -9.57 15.63 41.54
C ALA A 55 -9.15 14.18 41.23
N ASP A 56 -9.88 13.18 41.75
CA ASP A 56 -9.59 11.77 41.46
C ASP A 56 -9.98 11.34 40.04
N ALA A 57 -11.00 11.97 39.45
CA ALA A 57 -11.35 11.77 38.04
C ALA A 57 -10.29 12.41 37.13
N LEU A 58 -9.84 13.64 37.41
CA LEU A 58 -8.74 14.28 36.69
C LEU A 58 -7.44 13.49 36.85
N ARG A 59 -7.10 13.03 38.06
CA ARG A 59 -5.90 12.23 38.32
C ARG A 59 -5.94 10.88 37.60
N ARG A 60 -7.12 10.26 37.47
CA ARG A 60 -7.31 9.08 36.62
C ARG A 60 -7.20 9.41 35.13
N SER A 61 -7.74 10.52 34.64
CA SER A 61 -7.56 10.95 33.25
C SER A 61 -6.09 11.21 32.91
N PHE A 62 -5.35 11.90 33.78
CA PHE A 62 -3.91 12.12 33.63
C PHE A 62 -3.09 10.84 33.78
N ALA A 63 -3.47 9.90 34.64
CA ALA A 63 -2.83 8.59 34.74
C ALA A 63 -3.10 7.72 33.51
N THR A 64 -4.28 7.82 32.91
CA THR A 64 -4.63 7.12 31.66
C THR A 64 -3.89 7.73 30.47
N ASP A 65 -3.69 9.06 30.45
CA ASP A 65 -2.87 9.74 29.45
C ASP A 65 -1.37 9.50 29.64
N GLN A 66 -0.88 9.39 30.87
CA GLN A 66 0.50 8.97 31.13
C GLN A 66 0.72 7.50 30.78
N GLN A 67 -0.24 6.62 31.07
CA GLN A 67 -0.19 5.22 30.62
C GLN A 67 -0.36 5.10 29.11
N SER A 68 -1.15 5.95 28.45
CA SER A 68 -1.23 5.98 26.98
C SER A 68 0.08 6.50 26.38
N GLY A 69 0.71 7.51 27.00
CA GLY A 69 2.01 8.04 26.61
C GLY A 69 3.16 7.05 26.84
N GLU A 70 3.14 6.29 27.93
CA GLU A 70 4.12 5.24 28.23
C GLU A 70 3.86 3.94 27.46
N ALA A 71 2.60 3.55 27.23
CA ALA A 71 2.25 2.45 26.34
C ALA A 71 2.63 2.79 24.90
N ARG A 72 2.39 4.03 24.45
CA ARG A 72 2.87 4.56 23.17
C ARG A 72 4.39 4.56 23.11
N LYS A 73 5.11 4.80 24.22
CA LYS A 73 6.56 4.61 24.29
C LYS A 73 7.00 3.13 24.31
N ARG A 74 6.19 2.21 24.85
CA ARG A 74 6.46 0.75 24.83
C ARG A 74 6.19 0.09 23.48
N PHE A 75 5.25 0.60 22.70
CA PHE A 75 5.03 0.18 21.31
C PHE A 75 6.09 0.74 20.33
N VAL A 76 6.95 1.65 20.80
CA VAL A 76 7.88 2.41 19.97
C VAL A 76 9.31 2.05 20.37
N ASN A 77 9.84 0.94 19.83
CA ASN A 77 11.29 0.76 19.64
C ASN A 77 11.67 -0.47 18.78
N HIS A 78 10.83 -0.94 17.87
CA HIS A 78 11.21 -2.05 16.98
C HIS A 78 12.05 -1.60 15.77
N LEU A 79 12.06 -0.30 15.46
CA LEU A 79 12.91 0.25 14.43
C LEU A 79 14.35 0.41 14.96
N PRO A 80 15.37 0.02 14.19
CA PRO A 80 16.76 0.27 14.56
C PRO A 80 17.03 1.79 14.63
N GLN A 81 17.95 2.21 15.50
CA GLN A 81 18.22 3.65 15.77
C GLN A 81 18.55 4.42 14.49
N TRP A 82 19.37 3.85 13.61
CA TRP A 82 19.70 4.46 12.32
C TRP A 82 18.46 4.78 11.45
N ALA A 83 17.39 3.99 11.53
CA ALA A 83 16.18 4.23 10.75
C ALA A 83 15.32 5.38 11.30
N LYS A 84 15.56 5.78 12.56
CA LYS A 84 14.92 6.90 13.24
C LYS A 84 15.71 8.20 13.06
N ASP A 85 17.03 8.10 13.08
CA ASP A 85 17.94 9.24 13.15
C ASP A 85 18.38 9.75 11.77
N GLU A 86 18.31 8.91 10.73
CA GLU A 86 18.76 9.27 9.39
C GLU A 86 17.65 9.89 8.52
N GLU A 87 17.95 11.05 7.92
CA GLU A 87 17.06 11.75 6.98
C GLU A 87 17.15 11.11 5.59
N ARG A 88 16.61 9.89 5.45
CA ARG A 88 16.39 9.22 4.16
C ARG A 88 15.08 9.73 3.53
N PRO A 89 14.85 9.59 2.22
CA PRO A 89 15.69 8.95 1.21
C PRO A 89 16.81 9.84 0.68
N SER A 90 17.90 9.23 0.22
CA SER A 90 19.00 9.92 -0.45
C SER A 90 18.50 10.69 -1.68
N THR A 91 19.19 11.78 -2.03
CA THR A 91 18.84 12.58 -3.22
C THR A 91 18.75 11.72 -4.47
N VAL A 92 19.63 10.71 -4.60
CA VAL A 92 19.61 9.75 -5.71
C VAL A 92 18.29 8.99 -5.78
N LEU A 93 17.77 8.49 -4.65
CA LEU A 93 16.49 7.76 -4.64
C LEU A 93 15.29 8.69 -4.90
N LYS A 94 15.35 9.95 -4.44
CA LYS A 94 14.33 10.96 -4.78
C LYS A 94 14.31 11.23 -6.28
N VAL A 95 15.48 11.44 -6.89
CA VAL A 95 15.62 11.67 -8.33
C VAL A 95 15.20 10.44 -9.13
N ALA A 96 15.62 9.24 -8.73
CA ALA A 96 15.23 7.99 -9.40
C ALA A 96 13.72 7.75 -9.29
N GLY A 97 13.12 7.94 -8.12
CA GLY A 97 11.68 7.84 -7.92
C GLY A 97 10.90 8.88 -8.74
N GLY A 98 11.40 10.11 -8.80
CA GLY A 98 10.83 11.15 -9.67
C GLY A 98 10.95 10.82 -11.16
N ALA A 99 12.10 10.27 -11.59
CA ALA A 99 12.32 9.86 -12.97
C ALA A 99 11.35 8.74 -13.40
N LEU A 100 11.00 7.82 -12.49
CA LEU A 100 9.99 6.79 -12.73
C LEU A 100 8.57 7.36 -12.87
N LEU A 101 8.28 8.56 -12.36
CA LEU A 101 6.98 9.21 -12.55
C LEU A 101 6.91 9.99 -13.86
N LEU A 102 8.04 10.34 -14.47
CA LEU A 102 8.06 11.18 -15.68
C LEU A 102 7.24 10.61 -16.84
N PRO A 103 7.33 9.32 -17.20
CA PRO A 103 6.53 8.78 -18.30
C PRO A 103 5.03 8.83 -18.02
N LEU A 104 4.62 8.65 -16.76
CA LEU A 104 3.22 8.73 -16.35
C LEU A 104 2.70 10.17 -16.45
N ILE A 105 3.46 11.13 -15.92
CA ILE A 105 3.12 12.55 -15.98
C ILE A 105 3.06 13.00 -17.44
N TYR A 106 4.12 12.75 -18.22
CA TYR A 106 4.17 13.13 -19.62
C TYR A 106 3.05 12.47 -20.44
N GLY A 107 2.81 11.16 -20.25
CA GLY A 107 1.72 10.46 -20.91
C GLY A 107 0.36 11.07 -20.61
N SER A 108 0.09 11.40 -19.34
CA SER A 108 -1.16 12.05 -18.94
C SER A 108 -1.40 13.42 -19.59
N PHE A 109 -0.36 14.24 -19.75
CA PHE A 109 -0.47 15.51 -20.48
C PHE A 109 -0.56 15.31 -22.00
N ALA A 110 0.16 14.33 -22.55
CA ALA A 110 0.18 14.04 -23.98
C ALA A 110 -1.21 13.65 -24.50
N VAL A 111 -1.95 12.82 -23.77
CA VAL A 111 -3.34 12.47 -24.12
C VAL A 111 -4.22 13.73 -24.17
N HIS A 112 -4.02 14.66 -23.24
CA HIS A 112 -4.80 15.90 -23.18
C HIS A 112 -4.45 16.87 -24.31
N ALA A 113 -3.17 17.00 -24.65
CA ALA A 113 -2.71 17.83 -25.76
C ALA A 113 -3.20 17.29 -27.11
N LEU A 114 -3.15 15.97 -27.31
CA LEU A 114 -3.61 15.30 -28.53
C LEU A 114 -5.12 15.41 -28.71
N ALA A 115 -5.90 15.36 -27.62
CA ALA A 115 -7.36 15.54 -27.66
C ALA A 115 -7.79 17.01 -27.88
N GLY A 116 -6.92 17.98 -27.60
CA GLY A 116 -7.24 19.40 -27.69
C GLY A 116 -7.12 20.02 -29.09
N ASP A 117 -6.41 19.37 -30.02
CA ASP A 117 -5.99 20.01 -31.27
C ASP A 117 -7.10 20.09 -32.34
N GLY A 118 -8.32 19.60 -32.06
CA GLY A 118 -9.56 19.85 -32.85
C GLY A 118 -9.56 19.38 -34.31
N GLN A 119 -8.43 18.86 -34.79
CA GLN A 119 -8.17 18.47 -36.16
C GLN A 119 -8.08 16.94 -36.23
N GLU A 120 -9.09 16.27 -35.68
CA GLU A 120 -9.15 14.81 -35.63
C GLU A 120 -9.36 14.23 -37.03
N GLY A 121 -8.26 13.93 -37.73
CA GLY A 121 -8.29 12.89 -38.76
C GLY A 121 -8.48 11.53 -38.08
N GLU A 122 -9.12 10.56 -38.76
CA GLU A 122 -9.42 9.22 -38.21
C GLU A 122 -8.21 8.54 -37.55
N GLY A 123 -6.98 8.77 -38.03
CA GLY A 123 -5.76 8.19 -37.45
C GLY A 123 -5.21 8.88 -36.18
N GLN A 124 -5.58 10.12 -35.88
CA GLN A 124 -5.10 10.83 -34.68
C GLN A 124 -5.89 10.46 -33.42
N ALA A 125 -7.19 10.16 -33.56
CA ALA A 125 -8.02 9.66 -32.47
C ALA A 125 -7.59 8.25 -32.02
N GLU A 126 -7.14 7.40 -32.97
CA GLU A 126 -6.59 6.08 -32.66
C GLU A 126 -5.25 6.21 -31.90
N TYR A 127 -4.39 7.14 -32.31
CA TYR A 127 -3.11 7.38 -31.64
C TYR A 127 -3.25 7.90 -30.20
N SER A 128 -4.20 8.81 -29.93
CA SER A 128 -4.45 9.30 -28.56
C SER A 128 -4.95 8.18 -27.64
N ARG A 129 -5.74 7.25 -28.17
CA ARG A 129 -6.25 6.07 -27.46
C ARG A 129 -5.14 5.05 -27.16
N ASP A 130 -4.20 4.86 -28.09
CA ASP A 130 -3.01 4.04 -27.84
C ASP A 130 -2.14 4.65 -26.73
N VAL A 131 -1.86 5.96 -26.79
CA VAL A 131 -1.08 6.66 -25.75
C VAL A 131 -1.77 6.54 -24.38
N LEU A 132 -3.10 6.68 -24.33
CA LEU A 132 -3.89 6.46 -23.11
C LEU A 132 -3.68 5.04 -22.56
N SER A 133 -3.85 4.02 -23.41
CA SER A 133 -3.67 2.62 -23.02
C SER A 133 -2.25 2.34 -22.51
N TYR A 134 -1.21 2.78 -23.23
CA TYR A 134 0.19 2.67 -22.79
C TYR A 134 0.44 3.35 -21.46
N THR A 135 -0.16 4.52 -21.22
CA THR A 135 0.01 5.25 -19.98
C THR A 135 -0.65 4.52 -18.80
N ILE A 136 -1.82 3.91 -19.02
CA ILE A 136 -2.51 3.07 -18.02
C ILE A 136 -1.69 1.80 -17.73
N HIS A 137 -1.16 1.13 -18.75
CA HIS A 137 -0.25 -0.02 -18.57
C HIS A 137 0.97 0.36 -17.72
N TYR A 138 1.59 1.50 -18.01
CA TYR A 138 2.72 2.02 -17.26
C TYR A 138 2.34 2.29 -15.80
N ALA A 139 1.19 2.91 -15.55
CA ALA A 139 0.67 3.16 -14.20
C ALA A 139 0.44 1.87 -13.40
N GLY A 140 -0.07 0.81 -14.05
CA GLY A 140 -0.24 -0.51 -13.45
C GLY A 140 1.08 -1.21 -13.12
N GLY A 141 2.07 -1.11 -14.02
CA GLY A 141 3.43 -1.58 -13.77
C GLY A 141 4.08 -0.83 -12.59
N LEU A 142 3.90 0.49 -12.54
CA LEU A 142 4.42 1.35 -11.48
C LEU A 142 3.79 1.04 -10.11
N LEU A 143 2.48 0.73 -10.07
CA LEU A 143 1.79 0.29 -8.86
C LEU A 143 2.37 -1.06 -8.37
N SER A 144 2.60 -2.00 -9.30
CA SER A 144 3.19 -3.30 -9.00
C SER A 144 4.62 -3.16 -8.47
N PHE A 145 5.42 -2.28 -9.06
CA PHE A 145 6.75 -1.92 -8.56
C PHE A 145 6.68 -1.30 -7.15
N ASN A 146 5.74 -0.40 -6.91
CA ASN A 146 5.53 0.24 -5.62
C ASN A 146 5.10 -0.76 -4.52
N ALA A 147 4.31 -1.76 -4.90
CA ALA A 147 3.96 -2.89 -4.04
C ALA A 147 5.18 -3.78 -3.74
N ALA A 148 6.02 -4.05 -4.74
CA ALA A 148 7.28 -4.78 -4.54
C ALA A 148 8.25 -4.03 -3.60
N LEU A 149 8.31 -2.70 -3.67
CA LEU A 149 9.07 -1.89 -2.72
C LEU A 149 8.53 -2.01 -1.29
N HIS A 150 7.21 -2.00 -1.12
CA HIS A 150 6.59 -2.27 0.18
C HIS A 150 6.98 -3.64 0.70
N TRP A 151 6.90 -4.67 -0.15
CA TRP A 151 7.32 -6.03 0.19
C TRP A 151 8.80 -6.07 0.60
N GLY A 152 9.70 -5.47 -0.19
CA GLY A 152 11.14 -5.42 0.12
C GLY A 152 11.43 -4.80 1.48
N MET A 153 10.76 -3.70 1.82
CA MET A 153 10.87 -3.09 3.15
C MET A 153 10.37 -4.04 4.25
N GLN A 154 9.21 -4.64 4.04
CA GLN A 154 8.62 -5.57 4.99
C GLN A 154 9.53 -6.77 5.23
N LEU A 155 10.10 -7.38 4.17
CA LEU A 155 11.02 -8.52 4.26
C LEU A 155 12.33 -8.21 4.99
N ALA A 156 12.79 -6.96 4.97
CA ALA A 156 13.97 -6.54 5.71
C ALA A 156 13.78 -6.52 7.24
N GLU A 157 12.64 -7.03 7.75
CA GLU A 157 12.34 -7.20 9.17
C GLU A 157 12.37 -5.90 9.98
N PHE A 158 12.16 -4.76 9.31
CA PHE A 158 11.99 -3.50 10.01
C PHE A 158 10.80 -3.59 10.96
N GLY A 159 11.05 -3.30 12.23
CA GLY A 159 9.98 -3.03 13.18
C GLY A 159 9.13 -4.24 13.61
N VAL A 160 9.60 -5.48 13.44
CA VAL A 160 8.83 -6.67 13.88
C VAL A 160 8.87 -6.83 15.40
N PRO A 161 7.70 -6.84 16.08
CA PRO A 161 7.65 -7.20 17.49
C PRO A 161 8.10 -8.66 17.70
N ARG A 162 9.00 -8.92 18.66
CA ARG A 162 9.43 -10.29 18.97
C ARG A 162 8.27 -11.18 19.45
N GLN A 163 7.31 -10.60 20.15
CA GLN A 163 6.10 -11.27 20.64
C GLN A 163 4.94 -10.27 20.65
N SER A 164 3.81 -10.65 20.04
CA SER A 164 2.55 -9.90 20.07
C SER A 164 1.39 -10.88 19.85
N GLU A 165 0.25 -10.64 20.51
CA GLU A 165 -0.98 -11.42 20.30
C GLU A 165 -1.51 -11.31 18.86
N TYR A 166 -1.14 -10.25 18.14
CA TYR A 166 -1.59 -9.97 16.77
C TYR A 166 -0.59 -10.42 15.69
N MET A 167 0.39 -11.28 16.01
CA MET A 167 1.44 -11.68 15.06
C MET A 167 0.89 -12.23 13.73
N ALA A 168 -0.22 -12.98 13.77
CA ALA A 168 -0.85 -13.49 12.55
C ALA A 168 -1.30 -12.35 11.62
N LEU A 169 -1.85 -11.26 12.17
CA LEU A 169 -2.28 -10.09 11.40
C LEU A 169 -1.08 -9.32 10.82
N TYR A 170 0.03 -9.24 11.57
CA TYR A 170 1.28 -8.67 11.06
C TYR A 170 1.83 -9.47 9.88
N TYR A 171 1.90 -10.80 10.00
CA TYR A 171 2.38 -11.63 8.89
C TYR A 171 1.44 -11.60 7.69
N LEU A 172 0.12 -11.57 7.93
CA LEU A 172 -0.84 -11.42 6.86
C LEU A 172 -0.61 -10.11 6.10
N SER A 173 -0.60 -8.96 6.79
CA SER A 173 -0.36 -7.67 6.13
C SER A 173 1.00 -7.58 5.43
N ARG A 174 2.02 -8.20 6.01
CA ARG A 174 3.38 -8.27 5.46
C ARG A 174 3.46 -9.04 4.15
N TYR A 175 2.79 -10.19 4.06
CA TYR A 175 2.94 -11.12 2.93
C TYR A 175 1.80 -11.03 1.91
N SER A 176 0.57 -10.77 2.33
CA SER A 176 -0.59 -10.79 1.43
C SER A 176 -0.93 -9.44 0.83
N ALA A 177 -0.68 -8.33 1.54
CA ALA A 177 -1.08 -7.00 1.05
C ALA A 177 -0.39 -6.61 -0.28
N PRO A 178 0.93 -6.82 -0.48
CA PRO A 178 1.58 -6.47 -1.74
C PRO A 178 1.03 -7.22 -2.96
N VAL A 179 0.69 -8.49 -2.78
CA VAL A 179 0.14 -9.35 -3.84
C VAL A 179 -1.16 -8.75 -4.38
N VAL A 180 -2.02 -8.26 -3.49
CA VAL A 180 -3.28 -7.59 -3.88
C VAL A 180 -3.00 -6.41 -4.80
N PHE A 181 -2.05 -5.54 -4.46
CA PHE A 181 -1.76 -4.36 -5.28
C PHE A 181 -1.09 -4.69 -6.62
N VAL A 182 -0.33 -5.78 -6.71
CA VAL A 182 0.15 -6.33 -7.99
C VAL A 182 -1.04 -6.77 -8.84
N PHE A 183 -2.05 -7.43 -8.26
CA PHE A 183 -3.27 -7.79 -8.98
C PHE A 183 -4.05 -6.56 -9.47
N PHE A 184 -4.14 -5.49 -8.67
CA PHE A 184 -4.74 -4.22 -9.13
C PHE A 184 -3.97 -3.64 -10.32
N GLY A 185 -2.64 -3.66 -10.28
CA GLY A 185 -1.80 -3.19 -11.40
C GLY A 185 -2.00 -4.02 -12.67
N TRP A 186 -2.05 -5.34 -12.53
CA TRP A 186 -2.31 -6.25 -13.65
C TRP A 186 -3.72 -6.12 -14.21
N LEU A 187 -4.75 -6.02 -13.35
CA LEU A 187 -6.13 -5.87 -13.79
C LEU A 187 -6.35 -4.54 -14.51
N GLY A 188 -5.83 -3.44 -13.97
CA GLY A 188 -5.87 -2.14 -14.64
C GLY A 188 -5.17 -2.17 -16.01
N SER A 189 -4.09 -2.93 -16.12
CA SER A 189 -3.39 -3.17 -17.40
C SER A 189 -4.26 -3.97 -18.38
N VAL A 190 -4.95 -5.03 -17.96
CA VAL A 190 -5.83 -5.81 -18.85
C VAL A 190 -7.05 -4.98 -19.32
N MET A 191 -7.56 -4.11 -18.47
CA MET A 191 -8.74 -3.29 -18.75
C MET A 191 -8.46 -2.04 -19.60
N SER A 192 -7.19 -1.67 -19.79
CA SER A 192 -6.77 -0.39 -20.39
C SER A 192 -7.35 -0.14 -21.79
N SER A 193 -7.48 -1.17 -22.61
CA SER A 193 -7.95 -1.05 -24.00
C SER A 193 -9.48 -1.03 -24.12
N SER A 194 -10.17 -1.79 -23.26
CA SER A 194 -11.62 -1.96 -23.32
C SER A 194 -12.39 -0.90 -22.54
N VAL A 195 -11.98 -0.63 -21.29
CA VAL A 195 -12.66 0.27 -20.35
C VAL A 195 -11.61 1.10 -19.57
N PRO A 196 -10.98 2.10 -20.23
CA PRO A 196 -9.90 2.88 -19.65
C PRO A 196 -10.30 3.70 -18.42
N GLU A 197 -11.54 4.20 -18.36
CA GLU A 197 -12.07 4.91 -17.18
C GLU A 197 -12.08 3.99 -15.94
N ASP A 198 -12.67 2.80 -16.06
CA ASP A 198 -12.73 1.82 -14.98
C ASP A 198 -11.32 1.36 -14.58
N ALA A 199 -10.43 1.17 -15.56
CA ALA A 199 -9.03 0.83 -15.31
C ALA A 199 -8.34 1.90 -14.45
N CYS A 200 -8.57 3.19 -14.73
CA CYS A 200 -8.03 4.29 -13.93
C CYS A 200 -8.60 4.29 -12.51
N MET A 201 -9.91 4.07 -12.33
CA MET A 201 -10.55 3.97 -11.00
C MET A 201 -10.01 2.81 -10.17
N PHE A 202 -9.80 1.64 -10.81
CA PHE A 202 -9.15 0.50 -10.18
C PHE A 202 -7.73 0.83 -9.73
N LEU A 203 -6.93 1.46 -10.60
CA LEU A 203 -5.55 1.85 -10.27
C LEU A 203 -5.50 2.90 -9.15
N ILE A 204 -6.36 3.93 -9.18
CA ILE A 204 -6.46 4.92 -8.10
C ILE A 204 -6.76 4.24 -6.77
N THR A 205 -7.73 3.31 -6.76
CA THR A 205 -8.06 2.51 -5.57
C THR A 205 -6.86 1.71 -5.09
N GLY A 206 -6.08 1.12 -6.01
CA GLY A 206 -4.83 0.43 -5.70
C GLY A 206 -3.78 1.35 -5.06
N TYR A 207 -3.55 2.55 -5.60
CA TYR A 207 -2.62 3.53 -5.04
C TYR A 207 -3.05 4.05 -3.66
N VAL A 208 -4.34 4.33 -3.46
CA VAL A 208 -4.91 4.75 -2.17
C VAL A 208 -4.83 3.62 -1.14
N GLY A 209 -5.15 2.39 -1.54
CA GLY A 209 -5.03 1.22 -0.67
C GLY A 209 -3.57 0.99 -0.25
N MET A 210 -2.63 1.13 -1.17
CA MET A 210 -1.20 0.98 -0.87
C MET A 210 -0.71 2.07 0.09
N MET A 211 -1.11 3.33 -0.13
CA MET A 211 -0.83 4.44 0.79
C MET A 211 -1.41 4.17 2.19
N SER A 212 -2.60 3.59 2.26
CA SER A 212 -3.25 3.22 3.53
C SER A 212 -2.48 2.13 4.28
N CYS A 213 -1.97 1.11 3.57
CA CYS A 213 -1.11 0.09 4.16
C CYS A 213 0.21 0.68 4.69
N ASP A 214 0.86 1.57 3.94
CA ASP A 214 2.08 2.26 4.40
C ASP A 214 1.80 3.18 5.61
N PHE A 215 0.63 3.82 5.65
CA PHE A 215 0.19 4.64 6.78
C PHE A 215 0.02 3.80 8.06
N VAL A 216 -0.69 2.68 7.96
CA VAL A 216 -0.85 1.73 9.08
C VAL A 216 0.52 1.20 9.52
N ALA A 217 1.39 0.82 8.59
CA ALA A 217 2.75 0.37 8.91
C ALA A 217 3.56 1.43 9.68
N THR A 218 3.31 2.72 9.41
CA THR A 218 3.96 3.84 10.11
C THR A 218 3.37 4.06 11.50
N ILE A 219 2.04 4.03 11.67
CA ILE A 219 1.38 4.14 12.98
C ILE A 219 1.86 3.04 13.92
N VAL A 220 1.99 1.83 13.39
CA VAL A 220 2.39 0.64 14.13
C VAL A 220 3.92 0.58 14.32
N SER A 221 4.66 1.59 13.88
CA SER A 221 6.14 1.67 14.01
C SER A 221 6.90 0.52 13.37
N VAL A 222 6.32 -0.07 12.31
CA VAL A 222 6.95 -1.09 11.46
C VAL A 222 7.80 -0.42 10.37
N ALA A 223 7.30 0.68 9.82
CA ALA A 223 7.99 1.48 8.82
C ALA A 223 8.41 2.85 9.40
N PRO A 224 9.56 3.39 8.98
CA PRO A 224 9.97 4.73 9.39
C PRO A 224 9.14 5.81 8.72
N VAL A 225 8.95 6.95 9.40
CA VAL A 225 8.10 8.07 8.93
C VAL A 225 8.57 8.63 7.59
N TRP A 226 9.88 8.66 7.34
CA TRP A 226 10.43 9.17 6.09
C TRP A 226 10.05 8.32 4.88
N TRP A 227 9.89 7.01 5.07
CA TRP A 227 9.46 6.10 4.01
C TRP A 227 8.04 6.43 3.57
N PHE A 228 7.14 6.59 4.55
CA PHE A 228 5.76 6.98 4.28
C PHE A 228 5.69 8.33 3.57
N LYS A 229 6.43 9.35 4.02
CA LYS A 229 6.43 10.68 3.36
C LYS A 229 6.82 10.58 1.88
N TRP A 230 7.88 9.83 1.59
CA TRP A 230 8.35 9.65 0.21
C TRP A 230 7.35 8.87 -0.65
N LYS A 231 6.87 7.72 -0.17
CA LYS A 231 5.88 6.91 -0.88
C LYS A 231 4.54 7.61 -1.05
N ALA A 232 4.11 8.38 -0.04
CA ALA A 232 2.88 9.16 -0.10
C ALA A 232 2.96 10.21 -1.21
N GLY A 233 4.08 10.93 -1.33
CA GLY A 233 4.31 11.86 -2.44
C GLY A 233 4.28 11.15 -3.79
N PHE A 234 4.97 10.01 -3.91
CA PHE A 234 4.98 9.20 -5.13
C PHE A 234 3.56 8.74 -5.54
N CYS A 235 2.81 8.16 -4.62
CA CYS A 235 1.43 7.73 -4.85
C CYS A 235 0.50 8.91 -5.18
N ALA A 236 0.66 10.06 -4.49
CA ALA A 236 -0.15 11.24 -4.75
C ALA A 236 0.06 11.78 -6.17
N CYS A 237 1.31 11.84 -6.64
CA CYS A 237 1.61 12.22 -8.03
C CYS A 237 1.01 11.24 -9.04
N ALA A 238 1.09 9.93 -8.78
CA ALA A 238 0.48 8.92 -9.64
C ALA A 238 -1.05 9.05 -9.68
N ILE A 239 -1.71 9.26 -8.53
CA ILE A 239 -3.15 9.48 -8.43
C ILE A 239 -3.55 10.74 -9.21
N ALA A 240 -2.82 11.85 -9.05
CA ALA A 240 -3.10 13.08 -9.78
C ALA A 240 -3.00 12.89 -11.30
N SER A 241 -2.01 12.11 -11.76
CA SER A 241 -1.83 11.79 -13.18
C SER A 241 -2.97 10.91 -13.71
N LEU A 242 -3.42 9.92 -12.92
CA LEU A 242 -4.57 9.08 -13.27
C LEU A 242 -5.88 9.87 -13.30
N LEU A 243 -6.09 10.80 -12.37
CA LEU A 243 -7.24 11.70 -12.40
C LEU A 243 -7.23 12.58 -13.66
N LEU A 244 -6.06 13.09 -14.07
CA LEU A 244 -5.92 13.84 -15.32
C LEU A 244 -6.30 12.99 -16.54
N LEU A 245 -5.86 11.72 -16.58
CA LEU A 245 -6.23 10.77 -17.64
C LEU A 245 -7.74 10.51 -17.68
N MET A 246 -8.38 10.33 -16.52
CA MET A 246 -9.83 10.18 -16.45
C MET A 246 -10.57 11.40 -17.01
N PHE A 247 -10.14 12.62 -16.66
CA PHE A 247 -10.73 13.83 -17.23
C PHE A 247 -10.52 13.91 -18.73
N SER A 248 -9.34 13.51 -19.22
CA SER A 248 -9.03 13.51 -20.64
C SER A 248 -9.93 12.54 -21.41
N GLU A 249 -10.14 11.34 -20.89
CA GLU A 249 -11.01 10.32 -21.47
C GLU A 249 -12.46 10.83 -21.53
N ARG A 250 -12.98 11.36 -20.41
CA ARG A 250 -14.32 11.91 -20.35
C ARG A 250 -14.55 13.05 -21.35
N ASN A 251 -13.56 13.91 -21.56
CA ASN A 251 -13.66 15.00 -22.53
C ASN A 251 -13.76 14.48 -23.97
N VAL A 252 -13.00 13.42 -24.31
CA VAL A 252 -13.08 12.74 -25.61
C VAL A 252 -14.45 12.10 -25.80
N TYR A 253 -14.98 11.38 -24.80
CA TYR A 253 -16.31 10.75 -24.89
C TYR A 253 -17.47 11.73 -25.00
N LEU A 254 -17.38 12.91 -24.38
CA LEU A 254 -18.42 13.94 -24.43
C LEU A 254 -18.27 14.91 -25.61
N GLY A 255 -17.23 14.76 -26.44
CA GLY A 255 -16.94 15.67 -27.55
C GLY A 255 -16.66 17.11 -27.11
N GLN A 256 -16.24 17.31 -25.86
CA GLN A 256 -15.96 18.63 -25.32
C GLN A 256 -14.48 18.94 -25.52
N THR A 257 -14.18 19.78 -26.52
CA THR A 257 -12.80 20.28 -26.73
C THR A 257 -12.37 21.08 -25.50
N PRO A 258 -11.32 20.67 -24.77
CA PRO A 258 -10.82 21.46 -23.65
C PRO A 258 -10.25 22.77 -24.19
N MET A 259 -10.99 23.87 -24.02
CA MET A 259 -10.46 25.21 -24.29
C MET A 259 -9.45 25.59 -23.21
N LEU A 260 -8.21 25.12 -23.35
CA LEU A 260 -7.07 25.72 -22.68
C LEU A 260 -6.77 27.04 -23.40
N ARG A 261 -7.42 28.12 -22.96
CA ARG A 261 -6.97 29.48 -23.30
C ARG A 261 -5.60 29.68 -22.64
N MET A 262 -4.54 29.44 -23.41
CA MET A 262 -3.21 30.01 -23.13
C MET A 262 -3.20 31.48 -23.48
#